data_AF-K9TJH0-F1
#
_entry.id   AF-K9TJH0-F1
#
_cell.length_a   1.000
_cell.length_b   1.000
_cell.length_c   1.000
_cell.angle_alpha   90.00
_cell.angle_beta   90.00
_cell.angle_gamma   90.00
#
_symmetry.space_group_name_H-M   'P 1'
#
loop_
_entity.id
_entity.type
_entity.pdbx_description
1 polymer ?
#
loop_
_entity_poly.entity_id
_entity_poly.type
_entity_poly.pdbx_seq_one_letter_code
_entity_poly.pdbx_strand_id
1 'polypeptide(L)'
;MTIQDDKKEIVQEIVQEIVQEIVQEIVQDDIRESELIELFQLERPANPTRSGTDAILLINEDQIPFELKSSTKSSVTTVRDFGAAHIRKWQSKHWLFGFYSAGGKVLNYCLYGSPQAMAPWIAEKEAYIQSDYQLAKLAPQRLTMSVLYEIVGEKDVYTLEDARKLHKKQYSIKEYRSKMDLKTGYSPERMLAILQDRCQYLIERGSTLNNPHIPASYFKGWERITNNHAQRLRELVAEELQDNA
;
A
#
# COMPACT_ATOMS: atom_id res chain seq x y z
N MET A 1 -32.36 -3.04 36.26
CA MET A 1 -31.46 -3.29 35.12
C MET A 1 -32.29 -3.88 34.01
N THR A 2 -32.42 -3.17 32.90
CA THR A 2 -33.09 -3.73 31.74
C THR A 2 -32.08 -4.57 30.95
N ILE A 3 -32.55 -5.60 30.24
CA ILE A 3 -31.71 -6.45 29.34
C ILE A 3 -30.89 -5.59 28.34
N GLN A 4 -31.30 -4.34 28.12
CA GLN A 4 -30.67 -3.37 27.24
C GLN A 4 -29.46 -2.67 27.88
N ASP A 5 -29.43 -2.53 29.20
CA ASP A 5 -28.30 -1.96 29.95
C ASP A 5 -27.16 -2.98 30.07
N ASP A 6 -27.49 -4.24 30.40
CA ASP A 6 -26.51 -5.33 30.51
C ASP A 6 -25.80 -5.63 29.18
N LYS A 7 -26.53 -5.53 28.05
CA LYS A 7 -25.94 -5.68 26.71
C LYS A 7 -24.98 -4.54 26.36
N LYS A 8 -25.22 -3.33 26.87
CA LYS A 8 -24.38 -2.16 26.60
C LYS A 8 -23.07 -2.24 27.39
N GLU A 9 -23.12 -2.74 28.61
CA GLU A 9 -21.95 -2.97 29.47
C GLU A 9 -21.05 -4.06 28.89
N ILE A 10 -21.61 -5.21 28.49
CA ILE A 10 -20.85 -6.30 27.83
C ILE A 10 -20.19 -5.82 26.53
N VAL A 11 -20.89 -5.03 25.70
CA VAL A 11 -20.31 -4.48 24.47
C VAL A 11 -19.17 -3.50 24.79
N GLN A 12 -19.28 -2.71 25.86
CA GLN A 12 -18.22 -1.79 26.27
C GLN A 12 -16.97 -2.53 26.75
N GLU A 13 -17.11 -3.60 27.52
CA GLU A 13 -15.99 -4.43 27.97
C GLU A 13 -15.26 -5.08 26.78
N ILE A 14 -16.01 -5.70 25.85
CA ILE A 14 -15.44 -6.32 24.65
C ILE A 14 -14.70 -5.28 23.79
N VAL A 15 -15.28 -4.08 23.62
CA VAL A 15 -14.61 -3.01 22.86
C VAL A 15 -13.34 -2.55 23.55
N GLN A 16 -13.32 -2.43 24.88
CA GLN A 16 -12.12 -2.06 25.63
C GLN A 16 -11.00 -3.09 25.48
N GLU A 17 -11.33 -4.39 25.60
CA GLU A 17 -10.35 -5.47 25.39
C GLU A 17 -9.76 -5.43 23.98
N ILE A 18 -10.60 -5.34 22.94
CA ILE A 18 -10.15 -5.27 21.55
C ILE A 18 -9.26 -4.04 21.31
N VAL A 19 -9.65 -2.88 21.84
CA VAL A 19 -8.84 -1.65 21.71
C VAL A 19 -7.49 -1.83 22.39
N GLN A 20 -7.45 -2.44 23.58
CA GLN A 20 -6.22 -2.67 24.31
C GLN A 20 -5.28 -3.63 23.55
N GLU A 21 -5.80 -4.70 22.98
CA GLU A 21 -5.03 -5.63 22.14
C GLU A 21 -4.45 -4.93 20.90
N ILE A 22 -5.27 -4.14 20.18
CA ILE A 22 -4.82 -3.39 19.00
C ILE A 22 -3.73 -2.39 19.35
N VAL A 23 -3.89 -1.64 20.44
CA VAL A 23 -2.88 -0.67 20.90
C VAL A 23 -1.58 -1.39 21.27
N GLN A 24 -1.67 -2.53 21.95
CA GLN A 24 -0.50 -3.32 22.31
C GLN A 24 0.24 -3.85 21.06
N GLU A 25 -0.48 -4.33 20.04
CA GLU A 25 0.11 -4.79 18.78
C GLU A 25 0.83 -3.65 18.05
N ILE A 26 0.20 -2.46 17.95
CA ILE A 26 0.83 -1.28 17.33
C ILE A 26 2.11 -0.88 18.05
N VAL A 27 2.09 -0.81 19.38
CA VAL A 27 3.28 -0.49 20.18
C VAL A 27 4.39 -1.52 19.95
N GLN A 28 4.03 -2.81 19.83
CA GLN A 28 5.01 -3.86 19.53
C GLN A 28 5.59 -3.74 18.12
N ASP A 29 4.79 -3.37 17.11
CA ASP A 29 5.28 -3.13 15.76
C ASP A 29 6.31 -1.99 15.72
N ASP A 30 6.00 -0.86 16.38
CA ASP A 30 6.89 0.31 16.43
C ASP A 30 8.21 0.01 17.16
N ILE A 31 8.16 -0.80 18.21
CA ILE A 31 9.36 -1.24 18.95
C ILE A 31 10.24 -2.12 18.04
N ARG A 32 9.64 -3.09 17.35
CA ARG A 32 10.38 -4.00 16.47
C ARG A 32 10.99 -3.27 15.28
N GLU A 33 10.28 -2.32 14.69
CA GLU A 33 10.85 -1.48 13.63
C GLU A 33 12.05 -0.68 14.15
N SER A 34 11.92 -0.05 15.32
CA SER A 34 13.01 0.73 15.93
C SER A 34 14.24 -0.12 16.24
N GLU A 35 14.03 -1.33 16.75
CA GLU A 35 15.10 -2.30 17.00
C GLU A 35 15.85 -2.66 15.71
N LEU A 36 15.13 -2.91 14.60
CA LEU A 36 15.77 -3.19 13.31
C LEU A 36 16.58 -1.99 12.81
N ILE A 37 16.06 -0.77 12.95
CA ILE A 37 16.77 0.45 12.55
C ILE A 37 18.08 0.59 13.33
N GLU A 38 18.04 0.42 14.64
CA GLU A 38 19.22 0.52 15.52
C GLU A 38 20.24 -0.59 15.21
N LEU A 39 19.77 -1.85 15.15
CA LEU A 39 20.60 -3.03 14.98
C LEU A 39 21.37 -3.04 13.65
N PHE A 40 20.76 -2.48 12.60
CA PHE A 40 21.34 -2.38 11.28
C PHE A 40 21.97 -1.02 10.96
N GLN A 41 21.97 -0.10 11.93
CA GLN A 41 22.48 1.26 11.79
C GLN A 41 21.89 1.96 10.55
N LEU A 42 20.56 1.95 10.48
CA LEU A 42 19.77 2.64 9.47
C LEU A 42 19.34 4.01 10.00
N GLU A 43 19.00 4.91 9.09
CA GLU A 43 18.45 6.22 9.40
C GLU A 43 16.95 6.27 9.14
N ARG A 44 16.21 6.99 9.97
CA ARG A 44 14.82 7.34 9.66
C ARG A 44 14.81 8.44 8.60
N PRO A 45 13.92 8.39 7.59
CA PRO A 45 13.82 9.47 6.62
C PRO A 45 13.42 10.79 7.29
N ALA A 46 13.94 11.91 6.80
CA ALA A 46 13.71 13.24 7.38
C ALA A 46 12.23 13.65 7.47
N ASN A 47 11.40 13.14 6.56
CA ASN A 47 9.96 13.38 6.53
C ASN A 47 9.21 12.04 6.50
N PRO A 48 9.10 11.34 7.63
CA PRO A 48 8.43 10.03 7.66
C PRO A 48 6.96 10.22 7.32
N THR A 49 6.48 9.41 6.38
CA THR A 49 5.05 9.33 6.05
C THR A 49 4.62 7.89 6.21
N ARG A 50 3.35 7.67 6.60
CA ARG A 50 2.81 6.33 6.84
C ARG A 50 2.91 5.38 5.63
N SER A 51 3.02 5.93 4.42
CA SER A 51 3.17 5.17 3.17
C SER A 51 4.56 5.30 2.55
N GLY A 52 5.49 5.97 3.24
CA GLY A 52 6.83 6.31 2.76
C GLY A 52 7.83 5.17 2.84
N THR A 53 9.11 5.51 2.73
CA THR A 53 10.22 4.62 3.07
C THR A 53 10.29 4.45 4.58
N ASP A 54 10.59 3.26 5.08
CA ASP A 54 10.64 3.01 6.54
C ASP A 54 12.01 3.40 7.11
N ALA A 55 13.08 3.06 6.40
CA ALA A 55 14.46 3.36 6.80
C ALA A 55 15.38 3.58 5.59
N ILE A 56 16.53 4.22 5.81
CA ILE A 56 17.54 4.50 4.81
C ILE A 56 18.86 3.91 5.29
N LEU A 57 19.52 3.13 4.44
CA LEU A 57 20.91 2.76 4.63
C LEU A 57 21.79 3.77 3.89
N LEU A 58 22.73 4.38 4.62
CA LEU A 58 23.81 5.15 4.01
C LEU A 58 24.99 4.22 3.74
N ILE A 59 25.35 4.08 2.46
CA ILE A 59 26.56 3.38 2.04
C ILE A 59 27.30 4.29 1.06
N ASN A 60 28.52 4.68 1.43
CA ASN A 60 29.25 5.76 0.75
C ASN A 60 28.44 7.07 0.74
N GLU A 61 28.04 7.55 -0.44
CA GLU A 61 27.20 8.74 -0.63
C GLU A 61 25.76 8.38 -1.08
N ASP A 62 25.46 7.09 -1.23
CA ASP A 62 24.18 6.61 -1.70
C ASP A 62 23.19 6.43 -0.55
N GLN A 63 21.95 6.83 -0.80
CA GLN A 63 20.82 6.61 0.10
C GLN A 63 20.00 5.44 -0.42
N ILE A 64 20.15 4.29 0.25
CA ILE A 64 19.47 3.06 -0.14
C ILE A 64 18.18 2.93 0.68
N PRO A 65 16.99 3.03 0.06
CA PRO A 65 15.75 2.99 0.80
C PRO A 65 15.31 1.57 1.12
N PHE A 66 14.90 1.36 2.37
CA PHE A 66 14.39 0.10 2.90
C PHE A 66 12.90 0.16 3.22
N GLU A 67 12.21 -0.95 2.91
CA GLU A 67 10.96 -1.35 3.53
C GLU A 67 11.28 -2.33 4.67
N LEU A 68 10.76 -2.07 5.87
CA LEU A 68 10.95 -2.90 7.05
C LEU A 68 9.68 -3.70 7.30
N LYS A 69 9.84 -4.99 7.60
CA LYS A 69 8.74 -5.84 8.05
C LYS A 69 9.20 -6.71 9.20
N SER A 70 8.28 -7.04 10.10
CA SER A 70 8.56 -8.01 11.15
C SER A 70 7.42 -9.01 11.29
N SER A 71 7.73 -10.20 11.79
CA SER A 71 6.74 -11.26 12.01
C SER A 71 7.09 -12.10 13.22
N THR A 72 6.08 -12.53 13.96
CA THR A 72 6.18 -13.59 15.00
C THR A 72 5.83 -14.98 14.45
N LYS A 73 5.51 -15.03 13.15
CA LYS A 73 5.15 -16.24 12.39
C LYS A 73 6.20 -16.49 11.30
N SER A 74 6.01 -17.55 10.54
CA SER A 74 6.89 -17.90 9.41
C SER A 74 6.57 -17.14 8.12
N SER A 75 5.43 -16.45 8.05
CA SER A 75 5.02 -15.61 6.93
C SER A 75 5.03 -14.13 7.29
N VAL A 76 5.22 -13.26 6.31
CA VAL A 76 5.22 -11.81 6.49
C VAL A 76 4.00 -11.19 5.82
N THR A 77 3.24 -10.39 6.56
CA THR A 77 2.19 -9.50 6.03
C THR A 77 2.84 -8.26 5.40
N THR A 78 2.22 -7.69 4.36
CA THR A 78 2.83 -6.59 3.62
C THR A 78 2.04 -5.29 3.73
N VAL A 79 0.91 -5.17 3.02
CA VAL A 79 0.10 -3.95 2.98
C VAL A 79 -1.37 -4.26 2.66
N ARG A 80 -2.27 -3.41 3.17
CA ARG A 80 -3.67 -3.41 2.72
C ARG A 80 -3.77 -2.82 1.31
N ASP A 81 -4.73 -3.29 0.54
CA ASP A 81 -5.01 -2.77 -0.80
C ASP A 81 -3.76 -2.72 -1.72
N PHE A 82 -3.02 -3.83 -1.79
CA PHE A 82 -1.88 -3.96 -2.71
C PHE A 82 -2.33 -3.71 -4.15
N GLY A 83 -1.60 -2.87 -4.88
CA GLY A 83 -2.01 -2.39 -6.21
C GLY A 83 -0.88 -1.67 -6.94
N ALA A 84 -1.19 -1.01 -8.06
CA ALA A 84 -0.19 -0.43 -8.96
C ALA A 84 0.79 0.57 -8.29
N ALA A 85 0.33 1.32 -7.29
CA ALA A 85 1.18 2.23 -6.53
C ALA A 85 2.22 1.48 -5.68
N HIS A 86 1.83 0.37 -5.05
CA HIS A 86 2.73 -0.48 -4.27
C HIS A 86 3.75 -1.20 -5.15
N ILE A 87 3.30 -1.71 -6.31
CA ILE A 87 4.19 -2.32 -7.30
C ILE A 87 5.30 -1.35 -7.69
N ARG A 88 4.96 -0.12 -8.11
CA ARG A 88 5.95 0.90 -8.45
C ARG A 88 6.84 1.28 -7.27
N LYS A 89 6.27 1.40 -6.06
CA LYS A 89 7.02 1.73 -4.85
C LYS A 89 8.09 0.67 -4.58
N TRP A 90 7.76 -0.60 -4.69
CA TRP A 90 8.56 -1.71 -4.20
C TRP A 90 9.54 -2.31 -5.22
N GLN A 91 9.35 -2.05 -6.52
CA GLN A 91 10.21 -2.57 -7.59
C GLN A 91 11.70 -2.27 -7.41
N SER A 92 12.05 -1.15 -6.77
CA SER A 92 13.44 -0.75 -6.51
C SER A 92 13.78 -0.69 -5.02
N LYS A 93 12.95 -1.27 -4.15
CA LYS A 93 13.16 -1.21 -2.70
C LYS A 93 13.98 -2.39 -2.23
N HIS A 94 14.87 -2.11 -1.29
CA HIS A 94 15.48 -3.12 -0.46
C HIS A 94 14.53 -3.44 0.71
N TRP A 95 14.57 -4.67 1.20
CA TRP A 95 13.71 -5.14 2.26
C TRP A 95 14.53 -5.74 3.39
N LEU A 96 14.08 -5.49 4.62
CA LEU A 96 14.60 -6.15 5.80
C LEU A 96 13.46 -6.76 6.60
N PHE A 97 13.56 -8.06 6.85
CA PHE A 97 12.53 -8.85 7.52
C PHE A 97 13.05 -9.33 8.87
N GLY A 98 12.48 -8.86 9.98
CA GLY A 98 12.78 -9.35 11.33
C GLY A 98 11.84 -10.48 11.76
N PHE A 99 12.38 -11.65 12.11
CA PHE A 99 11.58 -12.79 12.60
C PHE A 99 11.75 -12.95 14.11
N TYR A 100 10.67 -12.74 14.84
CA TYR A 100 10.62 -12.75 16.29
C TYR A 100 10.06 -14.05 16.84
N SER A 101 10.33 -14.34 18.11
CA SER A 101 9.65 -15.39 18.85
C SER A 101 8.13 -15.14 18.91
N ALA A 102 7.36 -16.18 19.24
CA ALA A 102 5.89 -16.09 19.28
C ALA A 102 5.37 -14.95 20.20
N GLY A 103 6.12 -14.60 21.23
CA GLY A 103 5.79 -13.48 22.14
C GLY A 103 6.25 -12.10 21.65
N GLY A 104 6.88 -11.99 20.47
CA GLY A 104 7.30 -10.73 19.85
C GLY A 104 8.51 -10.04 20.49
N LYS A 105 9.08 -10.59 21.57
CA LYS A 105 10.11 -9.92 22.39
C LYS A 105 11.55 -10.22 22.01
N VAL A 106 11.78 -11.34 21.31
CA VAL A 106 13.13 -11.81 21.01
C VAL A 106 13.26 -11.94 19.51
N LEU A 107 14.15 -11.14 18.92
CA LEU A 107 14.54 -11.28 17.53
C LEU A 107 15.35 -12.57 17.36
N ASN A 108 14.88 -13.48 16.50
CA ASN A 108 15.55 -14.75 16.23
C ASN A 108 16.59 -14.62 15.11
N TYR A 109 16.20 -13.96 14.02
CA TYR A 109 17.05 -13.69 12.86
C TYR A 109 16.39 -12.64 11.97
N CYS A 110 17.19 -12.07 11.07
CA CYS A 110 16.72 -11.22 9.99
C CYS A 110 17.00 -11.83 8.62
N LEU A 111 16.22 -11.42 7.63
CA LEU A 111 16.48 -11.70 6.22
C LEU A 111 16.57 -10.39 5.44
N TYR A 112 17.50 -10.32 4.50
CA TYR A 112 17.61 -9.23 3.54
C TYR A 112 16.99 -9.66 2.21
N GLY A 113 16.14 -8.82 1.62
CA GLY A 113 15.59 -8.99 0.29
C GLY A 113 16.02 -7.84 -0.62
N SER A 114 16.86 -8.12 -1.61
CA SER A 114 17.20 -7.14 -2.63
C SER A 114 16.04 -6.89 -3.61
N PRO A 115 16.07 -5.80 -4.40
CA PRO A 115 15.08 -5.58 -5.46
C PRO A 115 14.95 -6.77 -6.40
N GLN A 116 16.07 -7.37 -6.82
CA GLN A 116 16.06 -8.58 -7.65
C GLN A 116 15.44 -9.78 -6.94
N ALA A 117 15.81 -10.02 -5.67
CA ALA A 117 15.28 -11.14 -4.90
C ALA A 117 13.77 -11.01 -4.62
N MET A 118 13.25 -9.78 -4.52
CA MET A 118 11.83 -9.51 -4.29
C MET A 118 11.00 -9.41 -5.57
N ALA A 119 11.63 -9.19 -6.73
CA ALA A 119 10.95 -9.03 -8.01
C ALA A 119 10.02 -10.20 -8.37
N PRO A 120 10.38 -11.49 -8.19
CA PRO A 120 9.48 -12.60 -8.50
C PRO A 120 8.17 -12.57 -7.72
N TRP A 121 8.23 -12.30 -6.41
CA TRP A 121 7.01 -12.20 -5.59
C TRP A 121 6.15 -11.00 -6.00
N ILE A 122 6.77 -9.83 -6.25
CA ILE A 122 6.03 -8.64 -6.70
C ILE A 122 5.35 -8.93 -8.05
N ALA A 123 6.07 -9.54 -9.00
CA ALA A 123 5.54 -9.88 -10.32
C ALA A 123 4.38 -10.89 -10.23
N GLU A 124 4.46 -11.86 -9.34
CA GLU A 124 3.36 -12.80 -9.07
C GLU A 124 2.11 -12.05 -8.59
N LYS A 125 2.25 -11.10 -7.66
CA LYS A 125 1.11 -10.31 -7.14
C LYS A 125 0.58 -9.31 -8.15
N GLU A 126 1.44 -8.74 -8.99
CA GLU A 126 1.04 -7.91 -10.12
C GLU A 126 0.23 -8.72 -11.15
N ALA A 127 0.72 -9.90 -11.52
CA ALA A 127 0.01 -10.79 -12.43
C ALA A 127 -1.38 -11.18 -11.90
N TYR A 128 -1.50 -11.39 -10.57
CA TYR A 128 -2.78 -11.71 -9.93
C TYR A 128 -3.84 -10.61 -10.12
N ILE A 129 -3.47 -9.34 -10.00
CA ILE A 129 -4.42 -8.21 -10.13
C ILE A 129 -4.57 -7.71 -11.57
N GLN A 130 -3.74 -8.19 -12.51
CA GLN A 130 -3.60 -7.62 -13.84
C GLN A 130 -4.91 -7.63 -14.66
N SER A 131 -5.71 -8.70 -14.57
CA SER A 131 -6.99 -8.79 -15.29
C SER A 131 -7.92 -7.63 -14.97
N ASP A 132 -7.96 -7.24 -13.70
CA ASP A 132 -8.90 -6.24 -13.21
C ASP A 132 -8.45 -4.84 -13.61
N TYR A 133 -7.13 -4.59 -13.65
CA TYR A 133 -6.59 -3.36 -14.22
C TYR A 133 -6.81 -3.26 -15.73
N GLN A 134 -6.76 -4.38 -16.47
CA GLN A 134 -7.16 -4.37 -17.88
C GLN A 134 -8.66 -4.07 -18.03
N LEU A 135 -9.50 -4.63 -17.16
CA LEU A 135 -10.92 -4.29 -17.14
C LEU A 135 -11.14 -2.80 -16.86
N ALA A 136 -10.40 -2.22 -15.91
CA ALA A 136 -10.48 -0.79 -15.61
C ALA A 136 -10.12 0.10 -16.81
N LYS A 137 -9.25 -0.37 -17.71
CA LYS A 137 -8.90 0.34 -18.94
C LYS A 137 -9.96 0.20 -20.04
N LEU A 138 -10.57 -0.99 -20.17
CA LEU A 138 -11.46 -1.33 -21.27
C LEU A 138 -12.93 -1.02 -21.01
N ALA A 139 -13.42 -1.26 -19.80
CA ALA A 139 -14.83 -1.07 -19.45
C ALA A 139 -15.31 0.38 -19.59
N PRO A 140 -14.55 1.42 -19.17
CA PRO A 140 -14.98 2.81 -19.36
C PRO A 140 -15.23 3.16 -20.83
N GLN A 141 -14.43 2.62 -21.75
CA GLN A 141 -14.56 2.87 -23.18
C GLN A 141 -15.87 2.33 -23.78
N ARG A 142 -16.58 1.46 -23.05
CA ARG A 142 -17.90 0.94 -23.45
C ARG A 142 -19.06 1.83 -22.99
N LEU A 143 -18.80 2.84 -22.16
CA LEU A 143 -19.82 3.79 -21.74
C LEU A 143 -20.18 4.72 -22.89
N THR A 144 -21.48 4.89 -23.10
CA THR A 144 -22.05 5.68 -24.20
C THR A 144 -22.84 6.87 -23.66
N MET A 145 -23.27 7.75 -24.56
CA MET A 145 -24.09 8.90 -24.19
C MET A 145 -25.45 8.49 -23.57
N SER A 146 -26.06 7.41 -24.05
CA SER A 146 -27.29 6.87 -23.47
C SER A 146 -27.11 6.54 -21.98
N VAL A 147 -26.01 5.88 -21.64
CA VAL A 147 -25.69 5.53 -20.25
C VAL A 147 -25.44 6.78 -19.41
N LEU A 148 -24.77 7.80 -19.95
CA LEU A 148 -24.62 9.08 -19.26
C LEU A 148 -25.99 9.68 -18.92
N TYR A 149 -26.88 9.77 -19.90
CA TYR A 149 -28.21 10.36 -19.73
C TYR A 149 -29.07 9.58 -18.74
N GLU A 150 -28.99 8.25 -18.73
CA GLU A 150 -29.66 7.42 -17.73
C GLU A 150 -29.16 7.69 -16.30
N ILE A 151 -27.87 8.00 -16.12
CA ILE A 151 -27.27 8.20 -14.78
C ILE A 151 -27.45 9.62 -14.27
N VAL A 152 -27.25 10.65 -15.11
CA VAL A 152 -27.22 12.07 -14.68
C VAL A 152 -28.31 12.94 -15.32
N GLY A 153 -29.19 12.36 -16.15
CA GLY A 153 -30.19 13.07 -16.94
C GLY A 153 -29.58 13.73 -18.18
N GLU A 154 -30.35 13.83 -19.26
CA GLU A 154 -29.95 14.55 -20.49
C GLU A 154 -29.98 16.07 -20.26
N LYS A 155 -28.88 16.75 -20.62
CA LYS A 155 -28.75 18.21 -20.55
C LYS A 155 -27.81 18.70 -21.65
N ASP A 156 -28.08 19.86 -22.22
CA ASP A 156 -27.15 20.52 -23.16
C ASP A 156 -25.88 21.02 -22.47
N VAL A 157 -25.99 21.42 -21.20
CA VAL A 157 -24.88 21.92 -20.38
C VAL A 157 -25.00 21.37 -18.97
N TYR A 158 -23.93 20.74 -18.49
CA TYR A 158 -23.80 20.27 -17.11
C TYR A 158 -22.98 21.24 -16.27
N THR A 159 -23.32 21.33 -14.99
CA THR A 159 -22.67 22.26 -14.06
C THR A 159 -21.43 21.65 -13.40
N LEU A 160 -20.62 22.49 -12.74
CA LEU A 160 -19.58 22.04 -11.81
C LEU A 160 -20.11 21.09 -10.74
N GLU A 161 -21.32 21.34 -10.26
CA GLU A 161 -21.91 20.51 -9.22
C GLU A 161 -22.28 19.12 -9.73
N ASP A 162 -22.82 19.03 -10.95
CA ASP A 162 -23.11 17.76 -11.62
C ASP A 162 -21.85 16.90 -11.75
N ALA A 163 -20.76 17.48 -12.29
CA ALA A 163 -19.47 16.80 -12.42
C ALA A 163 -18.92 16.33 -11.06
N ARG A 164 -19.04 17.14 -10.00
CA ARG A 164 -18.58 16.78 -8.65
C ARG A 164 -19.44 15.69 -8.00
N LYS A 165 -20.75 15.69 -8.24
CA LYS A 165 -21.68 14.65 -7.76
C LYS A 165 -21.39 13.31 -8.42
N LEU A 166 -21.11 13.32 -9.73
CA LEU A 166 -20.74 12.15 -10.51
C LEU A 166 -19.38 11.59 -10.10
N HIS A 167 -18.33 12.42 -10.13
CA HIS A 167 -16.95 12.00 -9.89
C HIS A 167 -16.52 12.04 -8.41
N LYS A 168 -17.47 12.31 -7.50
CA LYS A 168 -17.30 12.28 -6.02
C LYS A 168 -16.06 13.01 -5.52
N LYS A 169 -15.79 14.22 -6.05
CA LYS A 169 -14.64 15.07 -5.66
C LYS A 169 -13.26 14.39 -5.79
N GLN A 170 -13.11 13.39 -6.68
CA GLN A 170 -11.79 12.78 -6.93
C GLN A 170 -10.82 13.73 -7.66
N TYR A 171 -11.34 14.74 -8.36
CA TYR A 171 -10.54 15.86 -8.86
C TYR A 171 -10.47 17.01 -7.85
N SER A 172 -9.35 17.74 -7.87
CA SER A 172 -9.25 19.06 -7.27
C SER A 172 -10.17 20.05 -7.99
N ILE A 173 -10.48 21.17 -7.31
CA ILE A 173 -11.31 22.22 -7.92
C ILE A 173 -10.66 22.81 -9.19
N LYS A 174 -9.33 22.87 -9.24
CA LYS A 174 -8.56 23.36 -10.39
C LYS A 174 -8.73 22.42 -11.58
N GLU A 175 -8.64 21.12 -11.36
CA GLU A 175 -8.81 20.10 -12.40
C GLU A 175 -10.24 20.05 -12.96
N TYR A 176 -11.26 20.17 -12.10
CA TYR A 176 -12.63 20.31 -12.59
C TYR A 176 -12.77 21.52 -13.51
N ARG A 177 -12.31 22.70 -13.05
CA ARG A 177 -12.39 23.93 -13.85
C ARG A 177 -11.61 23.83 -15.16
N SER A 178 -10.44 23.21 -15.17
CA SER A 178 -9.65 23.02 -16.40
C SER A 178 -10.29 22.04 -17.37
N LYS A 179 -11.17 21.15 -16.90
CA LYS A 179 -11.92 20.20 -17.73
C LYS A 179 -13.24 20.79 -18.27
N MET A 180 -13.67 21.97 -17.82
CA MET A 180 -14.82 22.66 -18.44
C MET A 180 -14.46 23.04 -19.86
N ASP A 181 -15.24 22.55 -20.81
CA ASP A 181 -15.08 22.81 -22.23
C ASP A 181 -16.06 23.86 -22.75
N LEU A 182 -17.04 24.25 -21.94
CA LEU A 182 -17.97 25.34 -22.22
C LEU A 182 -17.74 26.51 -21.26
N LYS A 183 -18.14 27.72 -21.70
CA LYS A 183 -17.97 28.96 -20.91
C LYS A 183 -18.59 28.89 -19.51
N THR A 184 -19.68 28.13 -19.35
CA THR A 184 -20.46 28.05 -18.11
C THR A 184 -20.62 26.63 -17.58
N GLY A 185 -19.90 25.63 -18.12
CA GLY A 185 -20.09 24.24 -17.71
C GLY A 185 -19.37 23.22 -18.58
N TYR A 186 -19.95 22.02 -18.66
CA TYR A 186 -19.44 20.90 -19.44
C TYR A 186 -20.46 20.48 -20.49
N SER A 187 -19.97 20.11 -21.67
CA SER A 187 -20.77 19.41 -22.68
C SER A 187 -21.15 17.99 -22.22
N PRO A 188 -22.15 17.34 -22.86
CA PRO A 188 -22.41 15.91 -22.70
C PRO A 188 -21.16 15.04 -22.92
N GLU A 189 -20.36 15.32 -23.94
CA GLU A 189 -19.15 14.55 -24.29
C GLU A 189 -18.13 14.64 -23.16
N ARG A 190 -17.96 15.82 -22.60
CA ARG A 190 -17.04 16.02 -21.48
C ARG A 190 -17.54 15.34 -20.20
N MET A 191 -18.85 15.35 -19.96
CA MET A 191 -19.44 14.62 -18.84
C MET A 191 -19.35 13.11 -19.00
N LEU A 192 -19.48 12.59 -20.22
CA LEU A 192 -19.21 11.19 -20.52
C LEU A 192 -17.76 10.83 -20.19
N ALA A 193 -16.78 11.66 -20.57
CA ALA A 193 -15.39 11.43 -20.19
C ALA A 193 -15.19 11.41 -18.66
N ILE A 194 -15.86 12.29 -17.91
CA ILE A 194 -15.81 12.28 -16.44
C ILE A 194 -16.46 11.02 -15.85
N LEU A 195 -17.54 10.51 -16.46
CA LEU A 195 -18.16 9.24 -16.10
C LEU A 195 -17.20 8.06 -16.36
N GLN A 196 -16.47 8.09 -17.48
CA GLN A 196 -15.45 7.11 -17.82
C GLN A 196 -14.32 7.12 -16.79
N ASP A 197 -13.80 8.30 -16.44
CA ASP A 197 -12.80 8.48 -15.39
C ASP A 197 -13.31 7.91 -14.04
N ARG A 198 -14.60 8.15 -13.72
CA ARG A 198 -15.23 7.60 -12.51
C ARG A 198 -15.27 6.07 -12.52
N CYS A 199 -15.65 5.49 -13.65
CA CYS A 199 -15.74 4.04 -13.82
C CYS A 199 -14.36 3.39 -13.66
N GLN A 200 -13.35 3.95 -14.33
CA GLN A 200 -11.96 3.49 -14.20
C GLN A 200 -11.52 3.51 -12.73
N TYR A 201 -11.67 4.65 -12.06
CA TYR A 201 -11.29 4.81 -10.66
C TYR A 201 -11.95 3.77 -9.74
N LEU A 202 -13.25 3.49 -9.94
CA LEU A 202 -13.97 2.53 -9.12
C LEU A 202 -13.45 1.12 -9.30
N ILE A 203 -13.16 0.72 -10.54
CA ILE A 203 -12.61 -0.61 -10.83
C ILE A 203 -11.20 -0.71 -10.24
N GLU A 204 -10.29 0.24 -10.56
CA GLU A 204 -8.91 0.22 -10.05
C GLU A 204 -8.83 0.14 -8.52
N ARG A 205 -9.74 0.85 -7.83
CA ARG A 205 -9.83 0.80 -6.36
C ARG A 205 -10.30 -0.55 -5.83
N GLY A 206 -11.15 -1.25 -6.57
CA GLY A 206 -11.63 -2.60 -6.24
C GLY A 206 -10.68 -3.71 -6.68
N SER A 207 -9.76 -3.42 -7.60
CA SER A 207 -8.77 -4.36 -8.16
C SER A 207 -7.56 -4.62 -7.26
N THR A 208 -7.60 -4.21 -6.00
CA THR A 208 -6.47 -4.36 -5.09
C THR A 208 -6.50 -5.73 -4.40
N LEU A 209 -5.31 -6.25 -4.08
CA LEU A 209 -5.16 -7.47 -3.30
C LEU A 209 -5.00 -7.11 -1.83
N ASN A 210 -5.93 -7.56 -0.97
CA ASN A 210 -5.86 -7.23 0.44
C ASN A 210 -4.84 -8.10 1.18
N ASN A 211 -3.87 -7.45 1.82
CA ASN A 211 -2.88 -8.05 2.72
C ASN A 211 -2.20 -9.32 2.17
N PRO A 212 -1.55 -9.28 0.99
CA PRO A 212 -0.84 -10.43 0.49
C PRO A 212 0.30 -10.78 1.44
N HIS A 213 0.43 -12.08 1.71
CA HIS A 213 1.48 -12.61 2.56
C HIS A 213 2.67 -13.09 1.69
N ILE A 214 3.88 -12.88 2.20
CA ILE A 214 5.07 -13.57 1.71
C ILE A 214 5.20 -14.86 2.53
N PRO A 215 5.04 -16.05 1.91
CA PRO A 215 5.09 -17.31 2.64
C PRO A 215 6.53 -17.68 3.02
N ALA A 216 6.68 -18.49 4.07
CA ALA A 216 7.98 -18.98 4.53
C ALA A 216 8.80 -19.67 3.43
N SER A 217 8.12 -20.35 2.52
CA SER A 217 8.73 -21.05 1.38
C SER A 217 9.43 -20.10 0.41
N TYR A 218 9.03 -18.84 0.33
CA TYR A 218 9.66 -17.83 -0.53
C TYR A 218 11.09 -17.52 -0.07
N PHE A 219 11.31 -17.56 1.24
CA PHE A 219 12.59 -17.31 1.88
C PHE A 219 13.51 -18.55 1.93
N LYS A 220 13.13 -19.65 1.28
CA LYS A 220 13.91 -20.90 1.33
C LYS A 220 15.29 -20.68 0.71
N GLY A 221 16.33 -20.92 1.50
CA GLY A 221 17.73 -20.76 1.08
C GLY A 221 18.30 -19.36 1.26
N TRP A 222 17.50 -18.39 1.74
CA TRP A 222 18.00 -17.07 2.06
C TRP A 222 18.89 -17.12 3.31
N GLU A 223 19.93 -16.29 3.31
CA GLU A 223 20.84 -16.17 4.45
C GLU A 223 20.11 -15.58 5.66
N ARG A 224 20.27 -16.22 6.82
CA ARG A 224 19.79 -15.70 8.10
C ARG A 224 20.86 -14.87 8.76
N ILE A 225 20.60 -13.58 8.93
CA ILE A 225 21.47 -12.67 9.67
C ILE A 225 21.12 -12.81 11.16
N THR A 226 22.04 -13.36 11.93
CA THR A 226 21.89 -13.56 13.40
C THR A 226 22.96 -12.85 14.22
N ASN A 227 23.99 -12.31 13.57
CA ASN A 227 25.10 -11.59 14.17
C ASN A 227 25.65 -10.57 13.16
N ASN A 228 26.50 -9.65 13.63
CA ASN A 228 27.15 -8.62 12.80
C ASN A 228 26.17 -7.87 11.88
N HIS A 229 24.94 -7.64 12.36
CA HIS A 229 23.79 -7.27 11.56
C HIS A 229 24.05 -6.11 10.59
N ALA A 230 24.50 -4.96 11.12
CA ALA A 230 24.79 -3.77 10.32
C ALA A 230 25.88 -4.00 9.26
N GLN A 231 26.95 -4.72 9.60
CA GLN A 231 28.05 -5.00 8.69
C GLN A 231 27.58 -5.98 7.59
N ARG A 232 26.94 -7.09 7.97
CA ARG A 232 26.52 -8.10 7.00
C ARG A 232 25.48 -7.56 6.02
N LEU A 233 24.57 -6.70 6.48
CA LEU A 233 23.64 -6.03 5.57
C LEU A 233 24.36 -5.14 4.56
N ARG A 234 25.39 -4.39 4.98
CA ARG A 234 26.18 -3.54 4.07
C ARG A 234 26.93 -4.36 3.02
N GLU A 235 27.48 -5.51 3.40
CA GLU A 235 28.11 -6.45 2.47
C GLU A 235 27.09 -6.94 1.43
N LEU A 236 25.93 -7.45 1.89
CA LEU A 236 24.87 -7.95 1.00
C LEU A 236 24.31 -6.87 0.06
N VAL A 237 24.19 -5.63 0.54
CA VAL A 237 23.76 -4.49 -0.29
C VAL A 237 24.86 -4.12 -1.30
N ALA A 238 26.13 -4.11 -0.90
CA ALA A 238 27.24 -3.82 -1.80
C ALA A 238 27.38 -4.89 -2.90
N GLU A 239 27.23 -6.17 -2.55
CA GLU A 239 27.18 -7.29 -3.50
C GLU A 239 26.07 -7.07 -4.54
N GLU A 240 24.85 -6.77 -4.10
CA GLU A 240 23.72 -6.48 -5.00
C GLU A 240 24.00 -5.27 -5.92
N LEU A 241 24.58 -4.18 -5.38
CA LEU A 241 24.86 -2.98 -6.17
C LEU A 241 25.95 -3.22 -7.22
N GLN A 242 26.92 -4.10 -6.95
CA GLN A 242 27.97 -4.47 -7.89
C GLN A 242 27.43 -5.35 -9.02
N ASP A 243 26.55 -6.30 -8.71
CA ASP A 243 25.95 -7.19 -9.71
C ASP A 243 25.00 -6.46 -10.68
N ASN A 244 24.56 -5.24 -10.32
CA ASN A 244 23.69 -4.38 -11.11
C ASN A 244 24.41 -3.22 -11.84
N ALA A 245 25.72 -3.06 -11.66
CA ALA A 245 26.52 -2.00 -12.28
C ALA A 245 27.01 -2.39 -13.69
#